data_AF-A0A7C5DHM3-F1
#
_entry.id   AF-A0A7C5DHM3-F1
#
_cell.length_a   1.000
_cell.length_b   1.000
_cell.length_c   1.000
_cell.angle_alpha   90.00
_cell.angle_beta   90.00
_cell.angle_gamma   90.00
#
_symmetry.space_group_name_H-M   'P 1'
#
loop_
_entity.id
_entity.type
_entity.pdbx_description
1 polymer ?
#
loop_
_entity_poly.entity_id
_entity_poly.type
_entity_poly.pdbx_seq_one_letter_code
_entity_poly.pdbx_strand_id
1 'polypeptide(L)'
;MFILKEEDLLRLWQINQFDIPKDQWVFFGLRGCLPVDDQDHSFAREHQLEVVSPDYVHPRCTIGQWAPGKGFAVFPGSTVPHRKHVESSIRRNGQGTNQLLTGCYKDYRKGVHKAGQSTGHQAFRQDHKLPVRRTADDVDYDADDRVEFGQPFDNLHAGWCMSVESDLYASAGCQVLVGFPQCRKRGNNPDTGPWKAFKGNAYAIDQRSFHYVLLTGWEAQRVATFQRAMSPRLRFGSQGKLVRTVQQKLSARGFYEGKIDSDFGLRTLQALLDFQTAEFGPSEDDGIVGPQTASALAIDWPDTLAAIPLLAPAAPAGVFRFEGNKAVAPDDTVFARKFRKGVYNYGQTTIRNFVRQHRAAFPDVSISLLNIMDAVSENEGKLEAINTWDNAFLTFGTFQWTVGTGAGSGELPALLARLKQDDADVFERYFGQYGLDVTGVRAGAPEKPGITPTGYFALNGENISRSTAKEKLRTLEWAYRFWLAGHDDVVRAAEIRQAMDRIHIFYDSPRHSINGRPVCDYVTSEYGVALLLDQHINRPGHVPKTLAAAVAQAGGGKDPASWTDGDERRVLDEYIDLRSHTSMTDSDKRAQKIANAVETGIISDKRGSFVV
;
A
#
# COMPACT_ATOMS: atom_id res chain seq x y z
N MET A 1 -8.66 -8.42 6.34
CA MET A 1 -9.52 -7.79 7.38
C MET A 1 -8.81 -6.58 7.98
N PHE A 2 -9.54 -5.55 8.39
CA PHE A 2 -9.03 -4.33 9.05
C PHE A 2 -10.12 -3.71 9.94
N ILE A 3 -9.73 -2.87 10.90
CA ILE A 3 -10.68 -2.10 11.74
C ILE A 3 -10.81 -0.72 11.14
N LEU A 4 -11.99 -0.36 10.64
CA LEU A 4 -12.29 1.01 10.22
C LEU A 4 -12.80 1.80 11.42
N LYS A 5 -12.19 2.94 11.73
CA LYS A 5 -12.61 3.84 12.80
C LYS A 5 -13.28 5.09 12.24
N GLU A 6 -14.01 5.81 13.08
CA GLU A 6 -14.62 7.08 12.68
C GLU A 6 -13.59 8.14 12.26
N GLU A 7 -12.40 8.12 12.86
CA GLU A 7 -11.27 8.98 12.46
C GLU A 7 -10.79 8.70 11.02
N ASP A 8 -10.89 7.45 10.57
CA ASP A 8 -10.53 7.06 9.20
C ASP A 8 -11.56 7.58 8.20
N LEU A 9 -12.85 7.62 8.56
CA LEU A 9 -13.89 8.26 7.74
C LEU A 9 -13.63 9.77 7.59
N LEU A 10 -13.28 10.46 8.67
CA LEU A 10 -12.89 11.87 8.61
C LEU A 10 -11.69 12.09 7.67
N ARG A 11 -10.70 11.21 7.75
CA ARG A 11 -9.50 11.26 6.91
C ARG A 11 -9.80 10.98 5.45
N LEU A 12 -10.66 10.02 5.14
CA LEU A 12 -11.14 9.77 3.77
C LEU A 12 -11.80 11.02 3.18
N TRP A 13 -12.59 11.76 3.96
CA TRP A 13 -13.20 13.02 3.49
C TRP A 13 -12.16 14.09 3.22
N GLN A 14 -11.17 14.22 4.09
CA GLN A 14 -10.10 15.21 3.95
C GLN A 14 -9.24 14.94 2.72
N ILE A 15 -8.77 13.69 2.55
CA ILE A 15 -7.98 13.26 1.39
C ILE A 15 -8.68 13.63 0.10
N ASN A 16 -9.99 13.43 0.06
CA ASN A 16 -10.79 13.72 -1.12
C ASN A 16 -11.33 15.16 -1.18
N GLN A 17 -10.99 16.01 -0.21
CA GLN A 17 -11.49 17.39 -0.10
C GLN A 17 -13.01 17.48 -0.20
N PHE A 18 -13.73 16.54 0.41
CA PHE A 18 -15.18 16.54 0.47
C PHE A 18 -15.66 17.38 1.65
N ASP A 19 -16.72 18.17 1.44
CA ASP A 19 -17.41 18.84 2.53
C ASP A 19 -18.10 17.82 3.43
N ILE A 20 -17.88 17.94 4.74
CA ILE A 20 -18.66 17.24 5.77
C ILE A 20 -19.77 18.18 6.22
N PRO A 21 -21.04 17.89 5.93
CA PRO A 21 -22.15 18.70 6.43
C PRO A 21 -22.17 18.70 7.97
N LYS A 22 -22.28 19.90 8.57
CA LYS A 22 -22.40 20.03 10.03
C LYS A 22 -23.77 19.56 10.48
N ASP A 23 -23.80 18.80 11.58
CA ASP A 23 -25.02 18.33 12.25
C ASP A 23 -25.97 17.47 11.38
N GLN A 24 -25.46 16.89 10.30
CA GLN A 24 -26.22 16.01 9.42
C GLN A 24 -25.60 14.62 9.35
N TRP A 25 -26.45 13.63 9.12
CA TRP A 25 -26.00 12.29 8.79
C TRP A 25 -25.55 12.23 7.33
N VAL A 26 -24.55 11.41 7.07
CA VAL A 26 -23.98 11.18 5.74
C VAL A 26 -24.03 9.70 5.44
N PHE A 27 -24.32 9.34 4.19
CA PHE A 27 -24.18 7.98 3.72
C PHE A 27 -22.83 7.78 3.07
N PHE A 28 -22.32 6.56 3.10
CA PHE A 28 -21.10 6.23 2.39
C PHE A 28 -21.14 4.83 1.80
N GLY A 29 -20.35 4.60 0.76
CA GLY A 29 -20.19 3.31 0.11
C GLY A 29 -18.71 2.97 0.02
N LEU A 30 -18.36 1.72 0.34
CA LEU A 30 -17.03 1.15 0.14
C LEU A 30 -17.17 -0.01 -0.84
N ARG A 31 -16.80 0.23 -2.09
CA ARG A 31 -16.82 -0.78 -3.16
C ARG A 31 -15.75 -1.83 -2.93
N GLY A 32 -16.10 -3.12 -2.98
CA GLY A 32 -15.13 -4.20 -2.76
C GLY A 32 -14.73 -4.35 -1.30
N CYS A 33 -15.71 -4.31 -0.40
CA CYS A 33 -15.51 -4.38 1.04
C CYS A 33 -16.75 -4.95 1.71
N LEU A 34 -16.62 -5.81 2.71
CA LEU A 34 -17.75 -6.32 3.50
C LEU A 34 -17.54 -6.10 5.00
N PRO A 35 -18.62 -5.88 5.78
CA PRO A 35 -18.57 -6.07 7.22
C PRO A 35 -18.22 -7.52 7.54
N VAL A 36 -17.34 -7.73 8.52
CA VAL A 36 -16.97 -9.08 8.99
C VAL A 36 -18.16 -9.74 9.69
N ASP A 37 -18.86 -8.98 10.54
CA ASP A 37 -20.18 -9.35 11.04
C ASP A 37 -21.24 -8.64 10.18
N ASP A 38 -21.85 -9.40 9.27
CA ASP A 38 -22.83 -8.88 8.33
C ASP A 38 -24.24 -8.74 8.93
N GLN A 39 -24.40 -9.02 10.23
CA GLN A 39 -25.64 -8.85 11.01
C GLN A 39 -25.55 -7.72 12.04
N ASP A 40 -24.34 -7.27 12.41
CA ASP A 40 -24.17 -6.07 13.24
C ASP A 40 -24.42 -4.81 12.41
N HIS A 41 -25.46 -4.07 12.81
CA HIS A 41 -25.91 -2.84 12.16
C HIS A 41 -25.94 -1.66 13.14
N SER A 42 -25.28 -1.84 14.28
CA SER A 42 -25.26 -0.85 15.36
C SER A 42 -24.38 0.35 14.99
N PHE A 43 -24.73 1.51 15.54
CA PHE A 43 -23.83 2.66 15.51
C PHE A 43 -22.70 2.44 16.52
N ALA A 44 -21.47 2.42 16.02
CA ALA A 44 -20.26 2.24 16.81
C ALA A 44 -19.17 3.24 16.37
N ARG A 45 -18.09 3.33 17.14
CA ARG A 45 -16.93 4.17 16.78
C ARG A 45 -15.98 3.46 15.80
N GLU A 46 -16.11 2.16 15.67
CA GLU A 46 -15.30 1.33 14.78
C GLU A 46 -16.06 0.07 14.36
N HIS A 47 -15.68 -0.48 13.21
CA HIS A 47 -16.24 -1.71 12.63
C HIS A 47 -15.13 -2.54 11.99
N GLN A 48 -15.22 -3.87 12.12
CA GLN A 48 -14.31 -4.78 11.40
C GLN A 48 -14.82 -5.02 9.98
N LEU A 49 -13.96 -4.77 9.00
CA LEU A 49 -14.24 -4.92 7.59
C LEU A 49 -13.22 -5.83 6.92
N GLU A 50 -13.60 -6.40 5.77
CA GLU A 50 -12.74 -7.19 4.91
C GLU A 50 -12.81 -6.67 3.47
N VAL A 51 -11.64 -6.45 2.85
CA VAL A 51 -11.56 -6.14 1.42
C VAL A 51 -11.84 -7.41 0.63
N VAL A 52 -12.74 -7.30 -0.34
CA VAL A 52 -13.15 -8.38 -1.24
C VAL A 52 -13.25 -7.85 -2.67
N SER A 53 -13.00 -8.68 -3.67
CA SER A 53 -13.17 -8.26 -5.07
C SER A 53 -14.65 -8.24 -5.46
N PRO A 54 -15.17 -7.16 -6.06
CA PRO A 54 -16.49 -7.18 -6.69
C PRO A 54 -16.51 -8.21 -7.84
N ASP A 55 -17.37 -9.22 -7.72
CA ASP A 55 -17.52 -10.28 -8.74
C ASP A 55 -18.73 -10.07 -9.67
N TYR A 56 -19.51 -9.01 -9.41
CA TYR A 56 -20.77 -8.66 -10.08
C TYR A 56 -21.89 -9.70 -9.94
N VAL A 57 -21.70 -10.76 -9.16
CA VAL A 57 -22.70 -11.82 -8.91
C VAL A 57 -23.27 -11.69 -7.51
N HIS A 58 -22.39 -11.47 -6.54
CA HIS A 58 -22.72 -11.34 -5.13
C HIS A 58 -22.61 -9.89 -4.67
N PRO A 59 -23.37 -9.46 -3.64
CA PRO A 59 -23.18 -8.16 -3.05
C PRO A 59 -21.88 -8.14 -2.22
N ARG A 60 -20.82 -7.55 -2.80
CA ARG A 60 -19.45 -7.48 -2.25
C ARG A 60 -19.02 -6.07 -1.86
N CYS A 61 -19.96 -5.24 -1.41
CA CYS A 61 -19.71 -3.85 -1.00
C CYS A 61 -20.31 -3.55 0.36
N THR A 62 -19.82 -2.48 0.99
CA THR A 62 -20.37 -1.96 2.24
C THR A 62 -21.06 -0.65 1.95
N ILE A 63 -22.25 -0.45 2.51
CA ILE A 63 -22.93 0.84 2.54
C ILE A 63 -23.10 1.21 4.01
N GLY A 64 -22.77 2.43 4.39
CA GLY A 64 -22.79 2.87 5.78
C GLY A 64 -23.60 4.15 6.00
N GLN A 65 -23.96 4.35 7.26
CA GLN A 65 -24.57 5.57 7.78
C GLN A 65 -23.63 6.15 8.81
N TRP A 66 -23.23 7.40 8.65
CA TRP A 66 -22.33 8.07 9.55
C TRP A 66 -22.98 9.31 10.13
N ALA A 67 -22.93 9.42 11.45
CA ALA A 67 -23.30 10.61 12.19
C ALA A 67 -22.01 11.20 12.78
N PRO A 68 -21.39 12.20 12.12
CA PRO A 68 -20.10 12.74 12.56
C PRO A 68 -20.06 13.11 14.04
N GLY A 69 -19.09 12.56 14.77
CA GLY A 69 -18.91 12.73 16.21
C GLY A 69 -19.76 11.81 17.07
N LYS A 70 -20.63 10.97 16.48
CA LYS A 70 -21.53 10.04 17.17
C LYS A 70 -21.33 8.58 16.74
N GLY A 71 -20.41 8.31 15.81
CA GLY A 71 -20.17 6.97 15.27
C GLY A 71 -20.92 6.68 13.96
N PHE A 72 -20.74 5.48 13.45
CA PHE A 72 -21.30 5.02 12.19
C PHE A 72 -21.77 3.56 12.26
N ALA A 73 -22.64 3.17 11.34
CA ALA A 73 -23.11 1.81 11.13
C ALA A 73 -22.77 1.36 9.70
N VAL A 74 -22.47 0.08 9.54
CA VAL A 74 -22.14 -0.55 8.25
C VAL A 74 -23.13 -1.64 7.90
N PHE A 75 -23.36 -1.83 6.61
CA PHE A 75 -24.34 -2.78 6.11
C PHE A 75 -23.83 -3.43 4.83
N PRO A 76 -24.00 -4.75 4.65
CA PRO A 76 -23.62 -5.43 3.42
C PRO A 76 -24.55 -5.04 2.26
N GLY A 77 -23.98 -4.93 1.06
CA GLY A 77 -24.69 -4.47 -0.12
C GLY A 77 -23.86 -4.55 -1.40
N SER A 78 -24.32 -3.88 -2.45
CA SER A 78 -23.59 -3.71 -3.70
C SER A 78 -23.63 -2.26 -4.16
N THR A 79 -22.48 -1.77 -4.61
CA THR A 79 -22.32 -0.46 -5.28
C THR A 79 -22.07 -0.62 -6.79
N VAL A 80 -22.12 -1.86 -7.27
CA VAL A 80 -21.92 -2.25 -8.68
C VAL A 80 -23.20 -2.93 -9.19
N PRO A 81 -23.50 -2.86 -10.50
CA PRO A 81 -24.65 -3.56 -11.06
C PRO A 81 -24.45 -5.09 -11.02
N HIS A 82 -25.54 -5.84 -11.04
CA HIS A 82 -25.44 -7.29 -11.16
C HIS A 82 -25.11 -7.71 -12.60
N ARG A 83 -24.25 -8.71 -12.78
CA ARG A 83 -23.71 -9.21 -14.06
C ARG A 83 -24.77 -9.43 -15.13
N LYS A 84 -25.90 -10.03 -14.75
CA LYS A 84 -27.08 -10.21 -15.64
C LYS A 84 -27.51 -8.91 -16.35
N HIS A 85 -27.48 -7.78 -15.65
CA HIS A 85 -27.82 -6.48 -16.23
C HIS A 85 -26.71 -5.95 -17.12
N VAL A 86 -25.45 -6.19 -16.74
CA VAL A 86 -24.26 -5.82 -17.52
C VAL A 86 -24.27 -6.55 -18.86
N GLU A 87 -24.33 -7.88 -18.85
CA GLU A 87 -24.38 -8.74 -20.04
C GLU A 87 -25.55 -8.37 -20.98
N SER A 88 -26.71 -8.05 -20.41
CA SER A 88 -27.87 -7.61 -21.19
C SER A 88 -27.72 -6.22 -21.81
N SER A 89 -26.81 -5.39 -21.28
CA SER A 89 -26.57 -4.03 -21.75
C SER A 89 -25.45 -3.94 -22.79
N ILE A 90 -24.45 -4.84 -22.76
CA ILE A 90 -23.35 -4.91 -23.75
C ILE A 90 -23.88 -4.86 -25.19
N ARG A 91 -24.91 -5.67 -25.50
CA ARG A 91 -25.56 -5.69 -26.83
C ARG A 91 -26.22 -4.38 -27.26
N ARG A 92 -26.40 -3.46 -26.32
CA ARG A 92 -26.96 -2.11 -26.51
C ARG A 92 -25.92 -1.05 -26.17
N ASN A 93 -24.63 -1.37 -26.36
CA ASN A 93 -23.52 -0.49 -26.04
C ASN A 93 -23.58 0.00 -24.58
N GLY A 94 -23.83 -0.88 -23.61
CA GLY A 94 -23.96 -0.52 -22.19
C GLY A 94 -25.24 0.22 -21.79
N GLN A 95 -26.18 0.48 -22.71
CA GLN A 95 -27.37 1.26 -22.38
C GLN A 95 -28.29 0.56 -21.38
N GLY A 96 -28.72 1.29 -20.36
CA GLY A 96 -29.65 0.84 -19.33
C GLY A 96 -29.02 0.14 -18.12
N THR A 97 -27.70 -0.05 -18.13
CA THR A 97 -26.92 -0.49 -16.98
C THR A 97 -25.71 0.43 -16.83
N ASN A 98 -25.36 0.80 -15.61
CA ASN A 98 -24.19 1.65 -15.38
C ASN A 98 -23.60 1.43 -13.99
N GLN A 99 -22.49 2.10 -13.73
CA GLN A 99 -21.85 2.17 -12.43
C GLN A 99 -21.56 3.64 -12.07
N LEU A 100 -21.85 4.06 -10.85
CA LEU A 100 -21.44 5.38 -10.36
C LEU A 100 -19.90 5.43 -10.24
N LEU A 101 -19.30 6.57 -10.59
CA LEU A 101 -17.89 6.82 -10.29
C LEU A 101 -17.68 6.95 -8.77
N THR A 102 -16.43 6.82 -8.30
CA THR A 102 -16.13 7.22 -6.92
C THR A 102 -16.21 8.74 -6.79
N GLY A 103 -16.73 9.24 -5.67
CA GLY A 103 -17.00 10.67 -5.49
C GLY A 103 -18.02 10.98 -4.41
N CYS A 104 -18.39 12.25 -4.30
CA CYS A 104 -19.39 12.76 -3.36
C CYS A 104 -20.65 13.24 -4.10
N TYR A 105 -21.78 12.63 -3.77
CA TYR A 105 -23.09 12.88 -4.34
C TYR A 105 -23.99 13.59 -3.32
N LYS A 106 -24.35 14.84 -3.59
CA LYS A 106 -24.90 15.75 -2.57
C LYS A 106 -26.38 15.52 -2.22
N ASP A 107 -27.15 14.76 -3.01
CA ASP A 107 -28.60 14.64 -2.81
C ASP A 107 -29.14 13.21 -3.02
N TYR A 108 -29.07 12.40 -1.96
CA TYR A 108 -29.87 11.18 -1.80
C TYR A 108 -31.07 11.47 -0.91
N ARG A 109 -32.23 11.71 -1.53
CA ARG A 109 -33.44 12.14 -0.81
C ARG A 109 -34.41 11.01 -0.51
N LYS A 110 -35.02 11.03 0.67
CA LYS A 110 -36.12 10.11 1.01
C LYS A 110 -37.20 10.17 -0.06
N GLY A 111 -37.60 9.01 -0.56
CA GLY A 111 -38.59 8.91 -1.62
C GLY A 111 -39.03 7.46 -1.84
N VAL A 112 -39.48 7.19 -3.07
CA VAL A 112 -39.98 5.87 -3.48
C VAL A 112 -39.28 5.45 -4.77
N HIS A 113 -38.59 4.32 -4.75
CA HIS A 113 -38.09 3.66 -5.95
C HIS A 113 -39.25 3.02 -6.70
N LYS A 114 -39.32 3.19 -8.02
CA LYS A 114 -40.41 2.66 -8.88
C LYS A 114 -41.81 2.99 -8.36
N ALA A 115 -42.05 4.27 -8.04
CA ALA A 115 -43.36 4.75 -7.60
C ALA A 115 -44.48 4.32 -8.56
N GLY A 116 -45.63 3.91 -8.01
CA GLY A 116 -46.77 3.41 -8.79
C GLY A 116 -46.68 1.94 -9.22
N GLN A 117 -45.50 1.32 -9.23
CA GLN A 117 -45.33 -0.09 -9.58
C GLN A 117 -45.65 -1.03 -8.41
N SER A 118 -45.90 -2.31 -8.67
CA SER A 118 -46.12 -3.32 -7.61
C SER A 118 -44.86 -3.54 -6.75
N THR A 119 -43.68 -3.31 -7.33
CA THR A 119 -42.38 -3.30 -6.66
C THR A 119 -42.03 -1.96 -6.03
N GLY A 120 -42.90 -0.94 -6.09
CA GLY A 120 -42.61 0.37 -5.53
C GLY A 120 -42.38 0.31 -4.02
N HIS A 121 -41.28 0.89 -3.55
CA HIS A 121 -40.89 0.86 -2.13
C HIS A 121 -40.08 2.09 -1.72
N GLN A 122 -40.00 2.35 -0.41
CA GLN A 122 -39.18 3.42 0.16
C GLN A 122 -37.72 3.26 -0.29
N ALA A 123 -37.08 4.38 -0.61
CA ALA A 123 -35.72 4.44 -1.12
C ALA A 123 -35.15 5.84 -0.92
N PHE A 124 -33.85 5.99 -1.18
CA PHE A 124 -33.21 7.31 -1.28
C PHE A 124 -32.91 7.59 -2.74
N ARG A 125 -33.55 8.62 -3.29
CA ARG A 125 -33.57 8.89 -4.72
C ARG A 125 -32.50 9.89 -5.13
N GLN A 126 -32.04 9.72 -6.37
CA GLN A 126 -31.31 10.74 -7.12
C GLN A 126 -32.14 11.15 -8.34
N ASP A 127 -32.21 12.46 -8.60
CA ASP A 127 -33.00 13.04 -9.70
C ASP A 127 -32.21 14.05 -10.56
N HIS A 128 -30.90 14.14 -10.35
CA HIS A 128 -30.02 15.08 -11.04
C HIS A 128 -29.07 14.39 -12.01
N LYS A 129 -28.40 15.20 -12.85
CA LYS A 129 -27.39 14.72 -13.79
C LYS A 129 -26.14 14.27 -13.03
N LEU A 130 -25.66 13.08 -13.31
CA LEU A 130 -24.58 12.38 -12.60
C LEU A 130 -23.57 11.81 -13.60
N PRO A 131 -22.29 11.71 -13.21
CA PRO A 131 -21.33 10.92 -13.95
C PRO A 131 -21.55 9.43 -13.69
N VAL A 132 -21.66 8.67 -14.78
CA VAL A 132 -21.82 7.22 -14.75
C VAL A 132 -20.88 6.59 -15.76
N ARG A 133 -20.29 5.46 -15.40
CA ARG A 133 -19.48 4.63 -16.29
C ARG A 133 -20.39 3.60 -16.98
N ARG A 134 -20.12 3.25 -18.24
CA ARG A 134 -20.85 2.24 -19.01
C ARG A 134 -19.91 1.38 -19.85
N THR A 135 -19.89 0.09 -19.53
CA THR A 135 -19.18 -0.91 -20.34
C THR A 135 -19.94 -1.32 -21.61
N ALA A 136 -19.19 -1.62 -22.65
CA ALA A 136 -19.68 -2.04 -23.96
C ALA A 136 -19.01 -3.32 -24.49
N ASP A 137 -18.04 -3.86 -23.76
CA ASP A 137 -17.09 -4.88 -24.22
C ASP A 137 -16.96 -6.05 -23.25
N ASP A 138 -16.98 -5.81 -21.94
CA ASP A 138 -16.91 -6.86 -20.93
C ASP A 138 -17.95 -6.74 -19.79
N VAL A 139 -17.72 -7.48 -18.70
CA VAL A 139 -18.66 -7.64 -17.59
C VAL A 139 -18.25 -6.88 -16.34
N ASP A 140 -17.11 -6.21 -16.36
CA ASP A 140 -16.66 -5.33 -15.30
C ASP A 140 -16.70 -3.87 -15.75
N TYR A 141 -16.17 -3.01 -14.89
CA TYR A 141 -16.16 -1.57 -15.11
C TYR A 141 -14.80 -1.09 -14.70
N ASP A 142 -13.96 -0.80 -15.69
CA ASP A 142 -12.59 -0.34 -15.48
C ASP A 142 -12.34 1.00 -16.18
N ALA A 143 -11.10 1.44 -16.34
CA ALA A 143 -10.78 2.76 -16.87
C ALA A 143 -11.11 2.94 -18.35
N ASP A 144 -11.13 1.90 -19.18
CA ASP A 144 -11.37 2.03 -20.63
C ASP A 144 -12.86 2.24 -21.00
N ASP A 145 -13.74 1.98 -20.05
CA ASP A 145 -15.16 2.28 -20.17
C ASP A 145 -15.43 3.77 -20.34
N ARG A 146 -16.38 4.09 -21.22
CA ARG A 146 -16.83 5.48 -21.36
C ARG A 146 -17.55 6.01 -20.12
N VAL A 147 -17.28 7.26 -19.80
CA VAL A 147 -18.05 8.05 -18.82
C VAL A 147 -19.11 8.88 -19.52
N GLU A 148 -20.35 8.76 -19.06
CA GLU A 148 -21.48 9.56 -19.52
C GLU A 148 -22.03 10.43 -18.39
N PHE A 149 -22.66 11.55 -18.78
CA PHE A 149 -23.31 12.45 -17.83
C PHE A 149 -24.81 12.44 -18.11
N GLY A 150 -25.59 11.82 -17.23
CA GLY A 150 -27.03 11.61 -17.45
C GLY A 150 -27.82 11.54 -16.15
N GLN A 151 -29.13 11.31 -16.24
CA GLN A 151 -29.98 11.04 -15.07
C GLN A 151 -30.23 9.54 -15.00
N PRO A 152 -29.35 8.74 -14.36
CA PRO A 152 -29.48 7.28 -14.35
C PRO A 152 -30.61 6.79 -13.41
N PHE A 153 -31.07 7.65 -12.50
CA PHE A 153 -31.99 7.29 -11.41
C PHE A 153 -31.43 6.18 -10.50
N ASP A 154 -30.13 6.23 -10.20
CA ASP A 154 -29.44 5.29 -9.31
C ASP A 154 -29.76 5.55 -7.84
N ASN A 155 -30.97 5.12 -7.47
CA ASN A 155 -31.44 5.22 -6.09
C ASN A 155 -30.65 4.28 -5.16
N LEU A 156 -30.70 4.55 -3.86
CA LEU A 156 -30.25 3.64 -2.81
C LEU A 156 -31.47 2.91 -2.22
N HIS A 157 -31.51 1.58 -2.34
CA HIS A 157 -32.68 0.78 -1.92
C HIS A 157 -32.37 -0.69 -1.55
N ALA A 158 -33.40 -1.49 -1.28
CA ALA A 158 -33.26 -2.91 -0.97
C ALA A 158 -32.78 -3.73 -2.18
N GLY A 159 -31.85 -4.65 -1.96
CA GLY A 159 -31.20 -5.48 -2.98
C GLY A 159 -31.97 -6.72 -3.39
N TRP A 160 -33.10 -7.03 -2.75
CA TRP A 160 -33.92 -8.21 -3.06
C TRP A 160 -33.18 -9.54 -2.90
N CYS A 161 -32.27 -9.59 -1.93
CA CYS A 161 -31.51 -10.76 -1.50
C CYS A 161 -31.45 -10.79 0.04
N MET A 162 -31.06 -11.91 0.65
CA MET A 162 -31.00 -12.04 2.12
C MET A 162 -29.62 -12.41 2.66
N SER A 163 -28.62 -12.56 1.79
CA SER A 163 -27.27 -12.94 2.19
C SER A 163 -26.25 -12.32 1.24
N VAL A 164 -25.04 -12.10 1.75
CA VAL A 164 -23.86 -11.78 0.95
C VAL A 164 -23.49 -12.88 -0.05
N GLU A 165 -23.95 -14.10 0.17
CA GLU A 165 -23.76 -15.25 -0.74
C GLU A 165 -24.93 -15.46 -1.71
N SER A 166 -25.87 -14.51 -1.79
CA SER A 166 -26.93 -14.59 -2.81
C SER A 166 -26.36 -14.30 -4.19
N ASP A 167 -26.57 -15.22 -5.14
CA ASP A 167 -26.14 -15.16 -6.54
C ASP A 167 -26.94 -14.18 -7.41
N LEU A 168 -27.84 -13.42 -6.79
CA LEU A 168 -28.66 -12.41 -7.43
C LEU A 168 -28.95 -11.26 -6.46
N TYR A 169 -28.81 -10.03 -6.97
CA TYR A 169 -29.32 -8.82 -6.33
C TYR A 169 -29.86 -7.85 -7.39
N ALA A 170 -30.84 -7.04 -7.02
CA ALA A 170 -31.61 -6.20 -7.92
C ALA A 170 -30.95 -4.82 -8.15
N SER A 171 -29.88 -4.79 -8.94
CA SER A 171 -29.26 -3.53 -9.38
C SER A 171 -28.82 -3.54 -10.84
N ALA A 172 -29.24 -2.50 -11.58
CA ALA A 172 -28.66 -2.12 -12.88
C ALA A 172 -27.78 -0.84 -12.78
N GLY A 173 -27.45 -0.40 -11.56
CA GLY A 173 -26.70 0.83 -11.28
C GLY A 173 -27.05 1.47 -9.94
N CYS A 174 -28.24 1.16 -9.42
CA CYS A 174 -28.66 1.53 -8.08
C CYS A 174 -27.71 1.00 -7.00
N GLN A 175 -27.58 1.75 -5.91
CA GLN A 175 -26.84 1.32 -4.73
C GLN A 175 -27.79 0.45 -3.89
N VAL A 176 -27.41 -0.78 -3.57
CA VAL A 176 -28.35 -1.71 -2.93
C VAL A 176 -27.82 -2.34 -1.66
N LEU A 177 -28.71 -2.54 -0.69
CA LEU A 177 -28.43 -3.20 0.59
C LEU A 177 -29.04 -4.59 0.62
N VAL A 178 -28.37 -5.56 1.24
CA VAL A 178 -28.99 -6.88 1.47
C VAL A 178 -30.30 -6.70 2.25
N GLY A 179 -31.36 -7.38 1.81
CA GLY A 179 -32.69 -7.34 2.40
C GLY A 179 -33.81 -7.22 1.36
N PHE A 180 -35.05 -7.44 1.81
CA PHE A 180 -36.25 -7.21 1.01
C PHE A 180 -37.03 -5.99 1.49
N PRO A 181 -37.63 -5.20 0.58
CA PRO A 181 -38.41 -4.05 0.96
C PRO A 181 -39.88 -4.42 1.24
N GLN A 182 -40.55 -3.62 2.07
CA GLN A 182 -42.01 -3.63 2.16
C GLN A 182 -42.64 -3.07 0.88
N CYS A 183 -43.39 -3.89 0.15
CA CYS A 183 -44.07 -3.49 -1.09
C CYS A 183 -45.24 -4.41 -1.46
N ARG A 184 -46.08 -3.96 -2.40
CA ARG A 184 -47.27 -4.71 -2.87
C ARG A 184 -46.92 -6.07 -3.47
N LYS A 185 -45.81 -6.18 -4.21
CA LYS A 185 -45.33 -7.46 -4.77
C LYS A 185 -45.06 -8.52 -3.69
N ARG A 186 -44.71 -8.09 -2.47
CA ARG A 186 -44.49 -8.96 -1.30
C ARG A 186 -45.71 -9.02 -0.37
N GLY A 187 -46.90 -8.68 -0.85
CA GLY A 187 -48.11 -8.64 -0.02
C GLY A 187 -48.01 -7.62 1.13
N ASN A 188 -47.19 -6.58 0.99
CA ASN A 188 -46.87 -5.60 2.03
C ASN A 188 -46.24 -6.19 3.30
N ASN A 189 -45.61 -7.37 3.22
CA ASN A 189 -44.78 -7.90 4.30
C ASN A 189 -43.70 -6.89 4.70
N PRO A 190 -43.35 -6.77 5.99
CA PRO A 190 -42.35 -5.82 6.47
C PRO A 190 -41.01 -5.91 5.73
N ASP A 191 -40.23 -4.83 5.80
CA ASP A 191 -38.82 -4.84 5.39
C ASP A 191 -38.05 -5.93 6.17
N THR A 192 -37.07 -6.57 5.53
CA THR A 192 -36.25 -7.63 6.13
C THR A 192 -34.75 -7.39 5.89
N GLY A 193 -33.91 -8.04 6.70
CA GLY A 193 -32.45 -8.00 6.58
C GLY A 193 -31.84 -6.62 6.88
N PRO A 194 -30.58 -6.40 6.51
CA PRO A 194 -29.85 -5.14 6.70
C PRO A 194 -30.59 -3.90 6.19
N TRP A 195 -31.32 -4.01 5.08
CA TRP A 195 -32.18 -2.96 4.54
C TRP A 195 -33.19 -2.42 5.56
N LYS A 196 -33.82 -3.29 6.36
CA LYS A 196 -34.78 -2.89 7.39
C LYS A 196 -34.16 -1.92 8.39
N ALA A 197 -32.95 -2.23 8.86
CA ALA A 197 -32.21 -1.44 9.83
C ALA A 197 -31.74 -0.11 9.21
N PHE A 198 -31.07 -0.16 8.05
CA PHE A 198 -30.60 1.05 7.34
C PHE A 198 -31.75 2.03 7.09
N LYS A 199 -32.84 1.55 6.48
CA LYS A 199 -34.02 2.36 6.18
C LYS A 199 -34.68 2.85 7.46
N GLY A 200 -34.82 2.00 8.47
CA GLY A 200 -35.40 2.35 9.77
C GLY A 200 -34.68 3.53 10.42
N ASN A 201 -33.36 3.45 10.54
CA ASN A 201 -32.51 4.50 11.12
C ASN A 201 -32.69 5.84 10.39
N ALA A 202 -32.52 5.84 9.07
CA ALA A 202 -32.55 7.07 8.29
C ALA A 202 -33.95 7.68 8.18
N TYR A 203 -35.03 6.88 8.12
CA TYR A 203 -36.39 7.41 8.09
C TYR A 203 -36.89 7.88 9.46
N ALA A 204 -36.26 7.48 10.55
CA ALA A 204 -36.60 7.91 11.91
C ALA A 204 -36.16 9.35 12.25
N ILE A 205 -35.20 9.93 11.50
CA ILE A 205 -34.73 11.31 11.70
C ILE A 205 -35.41 12.29 10.74
N ASP A 206 -35.45 13.59 11.06
CA ASP A 206 -36.12 14.61 10.24
C ASP A 206 -35.39 14.96 8.93
N GLN A 207 -34.09 14.66 8.84
CA GLN A 207 -33.27 14.91 7.66
C GLN A 207 -33.88 14.25 6.41
N ARG A 208 -34.06 15.03 5.34
CA ARG A 208 -34.75 14.60 4.12
C ARG A 208 -33.81 14.16 3.00
N SER A 209 -32.59 14.68 2.98
CA SER A 209 -31.57 14.36 2.00
C SER A 209 -30.23 14.12 2.67
N PHE A 210 -29.42 13.26 2.08
CA PHE A 210 -28.13 12.81 2.59
C PHE A 210 -27.08 13.00 1.50
N HIS A 211 -25.91 13.49 1.89
CA HIS A 211 -24.72 13.30 1.06
C HIS A 211 -24.40 11.81 1.01
N TYR A 212 -23.92 11.32 -0.12
CA TYR A 212 -23.44 9.96 -0.30
C TYR A 212 -22.03 10.00 -0.88
N VAL A 213 -21.06 9.51 -0.12
CA VAL A 213 -19.67 9.41 -0.56
C VAL A 213 -19.35 7.97 -0.93
N LEU A 214 -19.02 7.73 -2.19
CA LEU A 214 -18.65 6.43 -2.71
C LEU A 214 -17.14 6.38 -2.93
N LEU A 215 -16.46 5.48 -2.22
CA LEU A 215 -15.03 5.19 -2.31
C LEU A 215 -14.83 3.67 -2.39
N THR A 216 -13.58 3.22 -2.45
CA THR A 216 -13.25 1.78 -2.47
C THR A 216 -12.92 1.23 -1.08
N GLY A 217 -13.11 -0.07 -0.90
CA GLY A 217 -12.64 -0.83 0.26
C GLY A 217 -11.14 -0.75 0.44
N TRP A 218 -10.40 -0.73 -0.67
CA TRP A 218 -8.95 -0.53 -0.67
C TRP A 218 -8.55 0.84 -0.14
N GLU A 219 -9.24 1.91 -0.51
CA GLU A 219 -8.99 3.25 0.07
C GLU A 219 -9.26 3.28 1.57
N ALA A 220 -10.37 2.67 2.00
CA ALA A 220 -10.71 2.60 3.42
C ALA A 220 -9.71 1.75 4.21
N GLN A 221 -9.34 0.58 3.70
CA GLN A 221 -8.29 -0.25 4.29
C GLN A 221 -7.00 0.53 4.39
N ARG A 222 -6.57 1.18 3.29
CA ARG A 222 -5.33 1.94 3.28
C ARG A 222 -5.31 3.03 4.33
N VAL A 223 -6.40 3.78 4.49
CA VAL A 223 -6.48 4.83 5.52
C VAL A 223 -6.45 4.22 6.93
N ALA A 224 -7.16 3.12 7.15
CA ALA A 224 -7.30 2.47 8.45
C ALA A 224 -6.03 1.72 8.90
N THR A 225 -5.30 1.11 7.96
CA THR A 225 -4.07 0.35 8.25
C THR A 225 -2.84 1.24 8.21
N PHE A 226 -2.83 2.26 7.35
CA PHE A 226 -1.69 3.15 7.17
C PHE A 226 -2.05 4.55 7.65
N GLN A 227 -1.62 4.91 8.86
CA GLN A 227 -1.79 6.26 9.38
C GLN A 227 -0.82 7.30 8.75
N ARG A 228 -0.46 7.13 7.47
CA ARG A 228 0.44 7.99 6.68
C ARG A 228 -0.25 9.24 6.17
N ALA A 229 0.38 10.40 6.28
CA ALA A 229 -0.16 11.60 5.67
C ALA A 229 -0.31 11.31 4.15
N MET A 230 -1.52 11.52 3.62
CA MET A 230 -1.89 11.08 2.28
C MET A 230 -2.05 12.30 1.38
N SER A 231 -1.48 12.20 0.19
CA SER A 231 -1.67 13.21 -0.85
C SER A 231 -3.16 13.35 -1.18
N PRO A 232 -3.66 14.58 -1.43
CA PRO A 232 -5.03 14.80 -1.86
C PRO A 232 -5.35 13.99 -3.12
N ARG A 233 -6.59 13.50 -3.23
CA ARG A 233 -7.13 12.85 -4.42
C ARG A 233 -8.44 13.53 -4.80
N LEU A 234 -8.38 14.50 -5.72
CA LEU A 234 -9.59 15.25 -6.10
C LEU A 234 -10.37 14.45 -7.13
N ARG A 235 -11.69 14.37 -6.96
CA ARG A 235 -12.61 13.68 -7.87
C ARG A 235 -13.98 14.35 -7.80
N PHE A 236 -14.98 13.77 -8.45
CA PHE A 236 -16.33 14.32 -8.45
C PHE A 236 -16.82 14.64 -7.02
N GLY A 237 -17.23 15.89 -6.79
CA GLY A 237 -17.70 16.39 -5.50
C GLY A 237 -16.62 16.94 -4.55
N SER A 238 -15.33 16.86 -4.89
CA SER A 238 -14.25 17.56 -4.18
C SER A 238 -14.44 19.08 -4.26
N GLN A 239 -13.96 19.82 -3.26
CA GLN A 239 -14.06 21.28 -3.23
C GLN A 239 -12.77 21.97 -2.74
N GLY A 240 -12.72 23.30 -2.86
CA GLY A 240 -11.71 24.13 -2.20
C GLY A 240 -10.58 24.65 -3.10
N LYS A 241 -9.46 25.00 -2.49
CA LYS A 241 -8.35 25.72 -3.16
C LYS A 241 -7.67 24.86 -4.22
N LEU A 242 -7.42 23.57 -3.94
CA LEU A 242 -6.78 22.66 -4.90
C LEU A 242 -7.65 22.45 -6.15
N VAL A 243 -8.97 22.34 -5.98
CA VAL A 243 -9.92 22.27 -7.11
C VAL A 243 -9.84 23.51 -7.98
N ARG A 244 -9.78 24.71 -7.38
CA ARG A 244 -9.58 25.97 -8.11
C ARG A 244 -8.29 25.97 -8.92
N THR A 245 -7.19 25.48 -8.35
CA THR A 245 -5.90 25.36 -9.07
C THR A 245 -6.02 24.42 -10.27
N VAL A 246 -6.67 23.26 -10.10
CA VAL A 246 -6.93 22.31 -11.19
C VAL A 246 -7.76 22.96 -12.30
N GLN A 247 -8.88 23.61 -11.95
CA GLN A 247 -9.73 24.33 -12.91
C GLN A 247 -8.94 25.40 -13.68
N GLN A 248 -8.09 26.17 -13.01
CA GLN A 248 -7.21 27.18 -13.63
C GLN A 248 -6.24 26.55 -14.63
N LYS A 249 -5.60 25.44 -14.28
CA LYS A 249 -4.62 24.76 -15.14
C LYS A 249 -5.28 24.06 -16.32
N LEU A 250 -6.41 23.38 -16.11
CA LEU A 250 -7.20 22.81 -17.20
C LEU A 250 -7.70 23.91 -18.16
N SER A 251 -8.11 25.06 -17.64
CA SER A 251 -8.53 26.20 -18.46
C SER A 251 -7.36 26.77 -19.27
N ALA A 252 -6.19 26.94 -18.64
CA ALA A 252 -4.98 27.38 -19.33
C ALA A 252 -4.49 26.39 -20.41
N ARG A 253 -4.77 25.09 -20.24
CA ARG A 253 -4.50 24.04 -21.23
C ARG A 253 -5.59 23.91 -22.30
N GLY A 254 -6.68 24.68 -22.21
CA GLY A 254 -7.77 24.67 -23.19
C GLY A 254 -8.84 23.59 -22.98
N PHE A 255 -8.81 22.85 -21.87
CA PHE A 255 -9.79 21.78 -21.58
C PHE A 255 -11.00 22.27 -20.77
N TYR A 256 -10.91 23.41 -20.06
CA TYR A 256 -11.97 23.90 -19.18
C TYR A 256 -12.45 25.31 -19.54
N GLU A 257 -13.72 25.40 -19.96
CA GLU A 257 -14.43 26.66 -20.31
C GLU A 257 -15.43 27.12 -19.23
N GLY A 258 -15.47 26.43 -18.09
CA GLY A 258 -16.38 26.73 -16.98
C GLY A 258 -15.91 27.87 -16.07
N LYS A 259 -16.74 28.23 -15.10
CA LYS A 259 -16.36 29.18 -14.05
C LYS A 259 -15.42 28.48 -13.06
N ILE A 260 -14.31 29.13 -12.73
CA ILE A 260 -13.40 28.68 -11.66
C ILE A 260 -14.04 28.98 -10.29
N ASP A 261 -14.79 28.01 -9.77
CA ASP A 261 -15.67 28.14 -8.61
C ASP A 261 -15.24 27.31 -7.39
N SER A 262 -14.11 26.58 -7.46
CA SER A 262 -13.66 25.67 -6.41
C SER A 262 -14.56 24.43 -6.21
N ASP A 263 -15.48 24.10 -7.11
CA ASP A 263 -16.34 22.89 -7.04
C ASP A 263 -15.99 21.90 -8.16
N PHE A 264 -15.70 20.65 -7.78
CA PHE A 264 -15.39 19.58 -8.72
C PHE A 264 -16.69 18.95 -9.23
N GLY A 265 -17.46 19.75 -9.97
CA GLY A 265 -18.71 19.34 -10.60
C GLY A 265 -18.53 18.66 -11.97
N LEU A 266 -19.64 18.43 -12.67
CA LEU A 266 -19.66 17.70 -13.95
C LEU A 266 -18.76 18.31 -15.02
N ARG A 267 -18.68 19.66 -15.09
CA ARG A 267 -17.82 20.36 -16.06
C ARG A 267 -16.34 20.14 -15.76
N THR A 268 -15.95 20.14 -14.48
CA THR A 268 -14.57 19.91 -14.06
C THR A 268 -14.17 18.46 -14.34
N LEU A 269 -15.07 17.51 -14.08
CA LEU A 269 -14.84 16.10 -14.40
C LEU A 269 -14.72 15.86 -15.91
N GLN A 270 -15.60 16.42 -16.74
CA GLN A 270 -15.48 16.30 -18.20
C GLN A 270 -14.12 16.83 -18.69
N ALA A 271 -13.74 18.04 -18.27
CA ALA A 271 -12.47 18.64 -18.66
C ALA A 271 -11.25 17.84 -18.18
N LEU A 272 -11.34 17.23 -17.00
CA LEU A 272 -10.29 16.34 -16.51
C LEU A 272 -10.17 15.08 -17.36
N LEU A 273 -11.29 14.41 -17.65
CA LEU A 273 -11.29 13.21 -18.48
C LEU A 273 -10.70 13.52 -19.85
N ASP A 274 -11.17 14.59 -20.52
CA ASP A 274 -10.65 15.02 -21.82
C ASP A 274 -9.12 15.28 -21.77
N PHE A 275 -8.64 15.89 -20.67
CA PHE A 275 -7.21 16.10 -20.44
C PHE A 275 -6.45 14.79 -20.24
N GLN A 276 -6.93 13.89 -19.37
CA GLN A 276 -6.28 12.61 -19.09
C GLN A 276 -6.26 11.72 -20.34
N THR A 277 -7.35 11.65 -21.09
CA THR A 277 -7.40 10.93 -22.37
C THR A 277 -6.36 11.48 -23.36
N ALA A 278 -6.22 12.81 -23.45
CA ALA A 278 -5.27 13.46 -24.34
C ALA A 278 -3.80 13.27 -23.93
N GLU A 279 -3.53 13.23 -22.63
CA GLU A 279 -2.15 13.16 -22.08
C GLU A 279 -1.67 11.72 -21.87
N PHE A 280 -2.54 10.83 -21.39
CA PHE A 280 -2.19 9.47 -20.95
C PHE A 280 -2.85 8.38 -21.79
N GLY A 281 -3.91 8.70 -22.52
CA GLY A 281 -4.69 7.76 -23.33
C GLY A 281 -6.04 7.37 -22.70
N PRO A 282 -6.94 6.76 -23.48
CA PRO A 282 -8.32 6.47 -23.06
C PRO A 282 -8.45 5.38 -21.99
N SER A 283 -7.39 4.60 -21.72
CA SER A 283 -7.40 3.58 -20.66
C SER A 283 -6.85 4.10 -19.33
N GLU A 284 -6.47 5.38 -19.25
CA GLU A 284 -5.83 6.00 -18.07
C GLU A 284 -6.60 7.26 -17.60
N ASP A 285 -7.86 7.43 -18.01
CA ASP A 285 -8.73 8.55 -17.64
C ASP A 285 -9.66 8.21 -16.45
N ASP A 286 -9.03 7.95 -15.30
CA ASP A 286 -9.72 7.56 -14.07
C ASP A 286 -10.64 8.65 -13.46
N GLY A 287 -10.57 9.88 -13.97
CA GLY A 287 -11.34 11.03 -13.48
C GLY A 287 -10.90 11.51 -12.09
N ILE A 288 -9.68 11.17 -11.66
CA ILE A 288 -9.11 11.54 -10.37
C ILE A 288 -7.82 12.35 -10.57
N VAL A 289 -7.73 13.49 -9.90
CA VAL A 289 -6.46 14.23 -9.80
C VAL A 289 -5.67 13.71 -8.61
N GLY A 290 -4.64 12.92 -8.90
CA GLY A 290 -3.55 12.58 -7.98
C GLY A 290 -2.20 13.16 -8.45
N PRO A 291 -1.07 12.74 -7.85
CA PRO A 291 0.26 13.27 -8.17
C PRO A 291 0.63 13.22 -9.65
N GLN A 292 0.27 12.14 -10.36
CA GLN A 292 0.54 11.98 -11.80
C GLN A 292 -0.17 13.07 -12.63
N THR A 293 -1.49 13.19 -12.48
CA THR A 293 -2.29 14.22 -13.16
C THR A 293 -1.83 15.64 -12.79
N ALA A 294 -1.52 15.87 -11.50
CA ALA A 294 -1.05 17.17 -11.03
C ALA A 294 0.31 17.55 -11.63
N SER A 295 1.25 16.60 -11.70
CA SER A 295 2.54 16.76 -12.37
C SER A 295 2.37 17.12 -13.84
N ALA A 296 1.51 16.40 -14.57
CA ALA A 296 1.22 16.70 -15.98
C ALA A 296 0.58 18.09 -16.19
N LEU A 297 -0.20 18.58 -15.22
CA LEU A 297 -0.75 19.95 -15.20
C LEU A 297 0.24 21.01 -14.68
N ALA A 298 1.47 20.61 -14.32
CA ALA A 298 2.46 21.45 -13.66
C ALA A 298 1.86 22.19 -12.44
N ILE A 299 1.15 21.43 -11.59
CA ILE A 299 0.64 21.87 -10.30
C ILE A 299 1.63 21.39 -9.24
N ASP A 300 2.07 22.31 -8.40
CA ASP A 300 2.73 21.96 -7.14
C ASP A 300 1.70 21.24 -6.25
N TRP A 301 1.83 19.92 -6.17
CA TRP A 301 0.83 19.05 -5.55
C TRP A 301 1.26 18.73 -4.12
N PRO A 302 0.37 18.88 -3.12
CA PRO A 302 0.73 18.49 -1.77
C PRO A 302 1.02 17.00 -1.71
N ASP A 303 2.23 16.64 -1.30
CA ASP A 303 2.57 15.25 -1.01
C ASP A 303 1.68 14.71 0.11
N THR A 304 1.26 15.60 1.03
CA THR A 304 0.36 15.30 2.13
C THR A 304 -0.56 16.48 2.44
N LEU A 305 -1.75 16.18 2.97
CA LEU A 305 -2.60 17.22 3.55
C LEU A 305 -2.05 17.64 4.92
N ALA A 306 -1.96 18.95 5.16
CA ALA A 306 -1.66 19.50 6.49
C ALA A 306 -2.60 18.84 7.49
N ALA A 307 -2.00 18.10 8.42
CA ALA A 307 -2.73 17.29 9.38
C ALA A 307 -3.74 18.17 10.13
N ILE A 308 -5.00 17.71 10.25
CA ILE A 308 -5.67 17.94 11.53
C ILE A 308 -4.70 17.39 12.58
N PRO A 309 -4.50 18.03 13.75
CA PRO A 309 -3.91 17.32 14.87
C PRO A 309 -4.86 16.15 15.19
N LEU A 310 -4.73 15.05 14.45
CA LEU A 310 -4.93 13.74 14.99
C LEU A 310 -4.10 13.78 16.25
N LEU A 311 -4.74 13.48 17.38
CA LEU A 311 -4.01 12.85 18.45
C LEU A 311 -3.20 11.76 17.76
N ALA A 312 -1.90 12.02 17.54
CA ALA A 312 -0.95 10.96 17.33
C ALA A 312 -1.33 9.90 18.36
N PRO A 313 -1.36 8.60 18.04
CA PRO A 313 -1.52 7.60 19.09
C PRO A 313 -0.56 8.02 20.18
N ALA A 314 -1.12 8.49 21.30
CA ALA A 314 -0.30 9.04 22.36
C ALA A 314 0.71 7.95 22.63
N ALA A 315 2.01 8.26 22.62
CA ALA A 315 3.01 7.31 23.12
C ALA A 315 2.39 6.73 24.39
N PRO A 316 2.08 5.42 24.42
CA PRO A 316 1.01 4.93 25.27
C PRO A 316 1.33 5.36 26.69
N ALA A 317 0.40 6.07 27.33
CA ALA A 317 0.65 6.70 28.61
C ALA A 317 0.90 5.60 29.65
N GLY A 318 2.17 5.37 29.97
CA GLY A 318 2.60 4.28 30.84
C GLY A 318 4.08 3.94 30.66
N VAL A 319 4.53 2.87 31.29
CA VAL A 319 5.96 2.55 31.45
C VAL A 319 6.29 1.27 30.69
N PHE A 320 7.27 1.34 29.79
CA PHE A 320 7.88 0.14 29.20
C PHE A 320 8.45 -0.75 30.30
N ARG A 321 8.12 -2.03 30.28
CA ARG A 321 8.46 -2.93 31.39
C ARG A 321 8.88 -4.32 30.91
N PHE A 322 9.47 -5.07 31.82
CA PHE A 322 9.70 -6.49 31.64
C PHE A 322 8.68 -7.30 32.45
N GLU A 323 8.05 -8.27 31.80
CA GLU A 323 7.27 -9.32 32.45
C GLU A 323 8.00 -10.65 32.28
N GLY A 324 8.79 -11.01 33.29
CA GLY A 324 9.78 -12.08 33.18
C GLY A 324 10.82 -11.76 32.10
N ASN A 325 10.87 -12.55 31.02
CA ASN A 325 11.73 -12.29 29.88
C ASN A 325 11.04 -11.56 28.72
N LYS A 326 9.77 -11.16 28.85
CA LYS A 326 9.02 -10.44 27.81
C LYS A 326 9.20 -8.94 27.98
N ALA A 327 9.58 -8.24 26.92
CA ALA A 327 9.52 -6.79 26.87
C ALA A 327 8.11 -6.37 26.45
N VAL A 328 7.48 -5.54 27.27
CA VAL A 328 6.07 -5.17 27.16
C VAL A 328 5.98 -3.64 27.03
N ALA A 329 5.28 -3.19 25.99
CA ALA A 329 4.99 -1.79 25.76
C ALA A 329 3.84 -1.31 26.68
N PRO A 330 3.66 0.00 26.86
CA PRO A 330 2.63 0.51 27.78
C PRO A 330 1.18 0.17 27.42
N ASP A 331 0.91 -0.26 26.19
CA ASP A 331 -0.37 -0.79 25.69
C ASP A 331 -0.51 -2.32 25.88
N ASP A 332 0.36 -2.91 26.69
CA ASP A 332 0.48 -4.36 26.94
C ASP A 332 0.94 -5.20 25.75
N THR A 333 1.41 -4.56 24.66
CA THR A 333 2.01 -5.27 23.52
C THR A 333 3.34 -5.92 23.91
N VAL A 334 3.43 -7.24 23.76
CA VAL A 334 4.70 -7.99 23.90
C VAL A 334 5.47 -7.90 22.58
N PHE A 335 6.55 -7.11 22.56
CA PHE A 335 7.25 -6.79 21.31
C PHE A 335 8.65 -7.41 21.19
N ALA A 336 9.25 -7.88 22.29
CA ALA A 336 10.59 -8.49 22.25
C ALA A 336 10.83 -9.40 23.47
N ARG A 337 11.97 -10.10 23.46
CA ARG A 337 12.45 -10.90 24.59
C ARG A 337 13.76 -10.37 25.13
N LYS A 338 13.90 -10.34 26.45
CA LYS A 338 15.14 -9.98 27.16
C LYS A 338 16.23 -11.00 26.86
N PHE A 339 17.40 -10.51 26.50
CA PHE A 339 18.60 -11.32 26.35
C PHE A 339 19.85 -10.50 26.66
N ARG A 340 20.70 -11.00 27.56
CA ARG A 340 21.89 -10.29 28.07
C ARG A 340 21.53 -8.85 28.46
N LYS A 341 22.20 -7.85 27.86
CA LYS A 341 22.04 -6.43 28.14
C LYS A 341 20.95 -5.73 27.32
N GLY A 342 20.22 -6.44 26.47
CA GLY A 342 19.20 -5.85 25.61
C GLY A 342 18.02 -6.77 25.36
N VAL A 343 17.41 -6.62 24.20
CA VAL A 343 16.27 -7.42 23.74
C VAL A 343 16.47 -7.88 22.31
N TYR A 344 15.70 -8.88 21.89
CA TYR A 344 15.63 -9.32 20.50
C TYR A 344 14.21 -9.69 20.11
N ASN A 345 13.92 -9.56 18.81
CA ASN A 345 12.75 -10.13 18.13
C ASN A 345 13.20 -10.62 16.76
N TYR A 346 12.85 -11.86 16.39
CA TYR A 346 13.19 -12.44 15.10
C TYR A 346 12.28 -11.97 13.95
N GLY A 347 11.17 -11.30 14.27
CA GLY A 347 10.12 -10.89 13.35
C GLY A 347 9.40 -12.07 12.69
N GLN A 348 8.54 -11.76 11.73
CA GLN A 348 7.66 -12.71 11.05
C GLN A 348 7.71 -12.52 9.53
N THR A 349 7.87 -11.29 9.04
CA THR A 349 7.68 -10.93 7.63
C THR A 349 8.98 -11.04 6.82
N THR A 350 9.03 -11.91 5.82
CA THR A 350 10.15 -12.01 4.86
C THR A 350 10.03 -10.99 3.74
N ILE A 351 11.16 -10.70 3.07
CA ILE A 351 11.17 -9.94 1.81
C ILE A 351 10.24 -10.62 0.78
N ARG A 352 10.35 -11.96 0.61
CA ARG A 352 9.45 -12.75 -0.25
C ARG A 352 7.97 -12.44 0.02
N ASN A 353 7.54 -12.58 1.27
CA ASN A 353 6.11 -12.44 1.62
C ASN A 353 5.64 -11.00 1.36
N PHE A 354 6.47 -10.01 1.69
CA PHE A 354 6.15 -8.63 1.48
C PHE A 354 6.05 -8.27 -0.01
N VAL A 355 7.08 -8.60 -0.80
CA VAL A 355 7.15 -8.28 -2.23
C VAL A 355 6.00 -8.93 -3.01
N ARG A 356 5.64 -10.17 -2.70
CA ARG A 356 4.50 -10.85 -3.36
C ARG A 356 3.17 -10.13 -3.14
N GLN A 357 2.99 -9.53 -1.97
CA GLN A 357 1.77 -8.80 -1.62
C GLN A 357 1.81 -7.33 -2.08
N HIS A 358 3.00 -6.76 -2.29
CA HIS A 358 3.22 -5.34 -2.54
C HIS A 358 4.08 -5.08 -3.79
N ARG A 359 3.91 -5.89 -4.85
CA ARG A 359 4.69 -5.76 -6.10
C ARG A 359 4.66 -4.35 -6.69
N ALA A 360 3.55 -3.65 -6.53
CA ALA A 360 3.37 -2.26 -6.98
C ALA A 360 4.26 -1.23 -6.25
N ALA A 361 4.85 -1.57 -5.09
CA ALA A 361 5.80 -0.69 -4.39
C ALA A 361 7.18 -0.63 -5.05
N PHE A 362 7.43 -1.51 -6.03
CA PHE A 362 8.72 -1.64 -6.74
C PHE A 362 8.53 -1.53 -8.26
N PRO A 363 7.86 -0.47 -8.79
CA PRO A 363 7.53 -0.39 -10.21
C PRO A 363 8.79 -0.34 -11.09
N ASP A 364 9.86 0.28 -10.59
CA ASP A 364 11.11 0.49 -11.32
C ASP A 364 12.12 -0.64 -11.15
N VAL A 365 11.77 -1.72 -10.45
CA VAL A 365 12.67 -2.85 -10.17
C VAL A 365 12.37 -3.99 -11.13
N SER A 366 13.42 -4.51 -11.76
CA SER A 366 13.33 -5.66 -12.66
C SER A 366 12.76 -6.89 -11.95
N ILE A 367 12.02 -7.72 -12.69
CA ILE A 367 11.51 -8.99 -12.14
C ILE A 367 12.65 -9.91 -11.70
N SER A 368 13.78 -9.83 -12.39
CA SER A 368 14.96 -10.65 -12.14
C SER A 368 15.60 -10.32 -10.79
N LEU A 369 15.76 -9.03 -10.47
CA LEU A 369 16.26 -8.60 -9.16
C LEU A 369 15.28 -8.96 -8.04
N LEU A 370 13.97 -8.88 -8.28
CA LEU A 370 12.96 -9.32 -7.31
C LEU A 370 13.03 -10.84 -7.06
N ASN A 371 13.26 -11.64 -8.09
CA ASN A 371 13.44 -13.09 -7.97
C ASN A 371 14.69 -13.45 -7.15
N ILE A 372 15.80 -12.74 -7.37
CA ILE A 372 17.02 -12.88 -6.56
C ILE A 372 16.76 -12.53 -5.11
N MET A 373 16.06 -11.41 -4.86
CA MET A 373 15.70 -11.00 -3.50
C MET A 373 14.78 -12.03 -2.82
N ASP A 374 13.85 -12.63 -3.56
CA ASP A 374 13.01 -13.74 -3.09
C ASP A 374 13.91 -14.93 -2.66
N ALA A 375 14.81 -15.39 -3.54
CA ALA A 375 15.70 -16.52 -3.28
C ALA A 375 16.63 -16.30 -2.07
N VAL A 376 17.27 -15.13 -1.98
CA VAL A 376 18.18 -14.79 -0.88
C VAL A 376 17.42 -14.61 0.44
N SER A 377 16.16 -14.17 0.42
CA SER A 377 15.39 -13.91 1.64
C SER A 377 15.16 -15.14 2.54
N GLU A 378 15.27 -16.36 2.01
CA GLU A 378 15.20 -17.60 2.81
C GLU A 378 16.38 -17.76 3.79
N ASN A 379 17.47 -17.03 3.52
CA ASN A 379 18.68 -17.03 4.32
C ASN A 379 18.76 -15.86 5.30
N GLU A 380 17.81 -14.93 5.24
CA GLU A 380 17.90 -13.63 5.91
C GLU A 380 16.84 -13.43 7.00
N GLY A 381 17.04 -12.36 7.78
CA GLY A 381 16.14 -11.95 8.85
C GLY A 381 14.79 -11.43 8.34
N LYS A 382 13.87 -11.19 9.27
CA LYS A 382 12.56 -10.60 8.97
C LYS A 382 12.62 -9.07 9.06
N LEU A 383 11.71 -8.39 8.39
CA LEU A 383 11.73 -6.93 8.22
C LEU A 383 11.50 -6.16 9.54
N GLU A 384 10.74 -6.74 10.46
CA GLU A 384 10.49 -6.19 11.80
C GLU A 384 11.45 -6.74 12.87
N ALA A 385 12.49 -7.48 12.46
CA ALA A 385 13.45 -8.05 13.39
C ALA A 385 14.28 -6.94 14.07
N ILE A 386 14.55 -7.10 15.35
CA ILE A 386 15.38 -6.17 16.13
C ILE A 386 16.33 -6.92 17.05
N ASN A 387 17.49 -6.35 17.32
CA ASN A 387 18.41 -6.81 18.35
C ASN A 387 19.14 -5.63 18.99
N THR A 388 19.24 -5.62 20.32
CA THR A 388 19.93 -4.58 21.08
C THR A 388 20.90 -5.13 22.13
N TRP A 389 21.38 -6.37 22.01
CA TRP A 389 22.17 -7.02 23.08
C TRP A 389 23.68 -7.13 22.79
N ASP A 390 24.12 -7.00 21.54
CA ASP A 390 25.51 -7.20 21.12
C ASP A 390 26.33 -5.90 21.01
N ASN A 391 27.49 -5.91 20.37
CA ASN A 391 28.36 -4.74 20.21
C ASN A 391 27.91 -3.74 19.13
N ALA A 392 26.82 -4.02 18.40
CA ALA A 392 26.22 -3.12 17.41
C ALA A 392 25.20 -2.15 18.02
N PHE A 393 24.88 -2.31 19.32
CA PHE A 393 23.96 -1.48 20.12
C PHE A 393 22.49 -1.59 19.74
N LEU A 394 22.18 -1.42 18.45
CA LEU A 394 20.87 -1.68 17.86
C LEU A 394 21.08 -2.17 16.42
N THR A 395 20.39 -3.25 16.08
CA THR A 395 20.24 -3.74 14.72
C THR A 395 18.76 -3.86 14.39
N PHE A 396 18.43 -3.59 13.13
CA PHE A 396 17.05 -3.58 12.65
C PHE A 396 16.97 -4.29 11.29
N GLY A 397 15.91 -5.04 11.08
CA GLY A 397 15.50 -5.43 9.75
C GLY A 397 16.15 -6.67 9.18
N THR A 398 15.84 -6.91 7.91
CA THR A 398 16.14 -8.18 7.23
C THR A 398 17.63 -8.53 7.19
N PHE A 399 18.51 -7.55 6.98
CA PHE A 399 19.97 -7.75 7.00
C PHE A 399 20.63 -7.33 8.31
N GLN A 400 19.84 -7.10 9.36
CA GLN A 400 20.32 -6.63 10.66
C GLN A 400 21.17 -5.36 10.54
N TRP A 401 20.64 -4.35 9.84
CA TRP A 401 21.28 -3.06 9.64
C TRP A 401 21.73 -2.48 10.98
N THR A 402 23.03 -2.22 11.12
CA THR A 402 23.62 -1.86 12.41
C THR A 402 23.76 -0.34 12.58
N VAL A 403 23.73 0.15 13.81
CA VAL A 403 24.19 1.51 14.16
C VAL A 403 25.73 1.64 14.07
N GLY A 404 26.44 0.55 13.82
CA GLY A 404 27.91 0.48 13.78
C GLY A 404 28.52 0.18 15.15
N THR A 405 29.64 -0.53 15.15
CA THR A 405 30.36 -0.92 16.37
C THR A 405 31.33 0.16 16.83
N GLY A 406 31.63 0.23 18.12
CA GLY A 406 32.61 1.19 18.65
C GLY A 406 32.27 2.65 18.28
N ALA A 407 33.23 3.32 17.64
CA ALA A 407 33.07 4.66 17.07
C ALA A 407 32.76 4.68 15.56
N GLY A 408 32.57 3.51 14.94
CA GLY A 408 32.31 3.38 13.51
C GLY A 408 30.88 3.78 13.13
N SER A 409 30.70 4.27 11.90
CA SER A 409 29.39 4.49 11.28
C SER A 409 28.70 3.17 10.96
N GLY A 410 27.37 3.18 10.84
CA GLY A 410 26.57 1.99 10.49
C GLY A 410 25.66 2.20 9.29
N GLU A 411 25.12 1.11 8.77
CA GLU A 411 24.17 1.10 7.63
C GLU A 411 22.75 1.48 8.03
N LEU A 412 22.39 1.33 9.31
CA LEU A 412 21.06 1.70 9.80
C LEU A 412 20.82 3.22 9.73
N PRO A 413 21.77 4.09 10.12
CA PRO A 413 21.65 5.51 9.82
C PRO A 413 21.50 5.85 8.33
N ALA A 414 22.14 5.09 7.43
CA ALA A 414 21.94 5.29 6.00
C ALA A 414 20.54 4.86 5.53
N LEU A 415 20.00 3.77 6.10
CA LEU A 415 18.62 3.34 5.87
C LEU A 415 17.62 4.40 6.31
N LEU A 416 17.83 4.99 7.49
CA LEU A 416 16.94 6.04 7.98
C LEU A 416 17.11 7.34 7.17
N ALA A 417 18.29 7.60 6.61
CA ALA A 417 18.49 8.73 5.71
C ALA A 417 17.73 8.55 4.39
N ARG A 418 17.76 7.35 3.81
CA ARG A 418 16.90 6.98 2.68
C ARG A 418 15.43 7.15 3.05
N LEU A 419 14.99 6.57 4.16
CA LEU A 419 13.61 6.68 4.62
C LEU A 419 13.19 8.15 4.79
N LYS A 420 14.06 9.00 5.34
CA LYS A 420 13.81 10.44 5.50
C LYS A 420 13.71 11.18 4.16
N GLN A 421 14.47 10.75 3.15
CA GLN A 421 14.44 11.30 1.80
C GLN A 421 13.19 10.84 1.02
N ASP A 422 12.89 9.55 1.08
CA ASP A 422 11.75 8.93 0.39
C ASP A 422 10.42 9.27 1.08
N ASP A 423 10.45 9.46 2.40
CA ASP A 423 9.28 9.72 3.24
C ASP A 423 9.61 10.36 4.60
N ALA A 424 9.77 11.67 4.59
CA ALA A 424 10.03 12.45 5.80
C ALA A 424 8.95 12.25 6.88
N ASP A 425 7.68 12.05 6.52
CA ASP A 425 6.59 11.92 7.50
C ASP A 425 6.61 10.58 8.24
N VAL A 426 6.97 9.48 7.58
CA VAL A 426 7.21 8.19 8.25
C VAL A 426 8.44 8.26 9.14
N PHE A 427 9.51 8.91 8.67
CA PHE A 427 10.69 9.13 9.49
C PHE A 427 10.33 9.92 10.77
N GLU A 428 9.61 11.04 10.62
CA GLU A 428 9.17 11.85 11.76
C GLU A 428 8.22 11.07 12.67
N ARG A 429 7.31 10.26 12.13
CA ARG A 429 6.38 9.43 12.91
C ARG A 429 7.11 8.47 13.85
N TYR A 430 8.11 7.74 13.37
CA TYR A 430 8.72 6.68 14.19
C TYR A 430 9.97 7.15 14.94
N PHE A 431 10.65 8.18 14.45
CA PHE A 431 11.99 8.55 14.89
C PHE A 431 12.12 10.04 15.20
N GLY A 432 11.86 10.91 14.22
CA GLY A 432 12.16 12.34 14.28
C GLY A 432 11.46 13.10 15.41
N GLN A 433 10.16 12.85 15.62
CA GLN A 433 9.40 13.49 16.71
C GLN A 433 9.88 13.09 18.11
N TYR A 434 10.66 12.00 18.22
CA TYR A 434 11.26 11.51 19.46
C TYR A 434 12.74 11.90 19.57
N GLY A 435 13.17 12.84 18.72
CA GLY A 435 14.49 13.45 18.74
C GLY A 435 15.56 12.68 18.00
N LEU A 436 15.28 11.54 17.37
CA LEU A 436 16.28 10.80 16.60
C LEU A 436 16.44 11.42 15.21
N ASP A 437 17.67 11.74 14.84
CA ASP A 437 18.02 12.20 13.50
C ASP A 437 19.22 11.42 12.94
N VAL A 438 19.50 11.58 11.65
CA VAL A 438 20.67 11.02 10.94
C VAL A 438 21.71 12.11 10.70
N THR A 439 22.99 11.75 10.80
CA THR A 439 24.11 12.68 10.58
C THR A 439 25.32 11.98 9.98
N GLY A 440 26.14 12.73 9.24
CA GLY A 440 27.38 12.21 8.65
C GLY A 440 27.18 11.04 7.69
N VAL A 441 26.04 11.01 6.98
CA VAL A 441 25.69 9.93 6.04
C VAL A 441 26.55 10.07 4.80
N ARG A 442 27.34 9.03 4.52
CA ARG A 442 28.18 8.93 3.32
C ARG A 442 27.37 8.31 2.20
N ALA A 443 27.22 9.04 1.09
CA ALA A 443 26.64 8.50 -0.14
C ALA A 443 27.39 7.22 -0.59
N GLY A 444 26.61 6.19 -0.89
CA GLY A 444 27.07 4.88 -1.35
C GLY A 444 26.26 4.41 -2.56
N ALA A 445 26.25 3.11 -2.82
CA ALA A 445 25.39 2.52 -3.84
C ALA A 445 23.90 2.92 -3.63
N PRO A 446 23.14 3.20 -4.71
CA PRO A 446 23.53 3.04 -6.12
C PRO A 446 24.29 4.26 -6.68
N GLU A 447 24.20 5.43 -6.05
CA GLU A 447 24.81 6.69 -6.52
C GLU A 447 26.34 6.62 -6.65
N LYS A 448 26.99 5.86 -5.77
CA LYS A 448 28.43 5.60 -5.77
C LYS A 448 28.71 4.09 -5.70
N PRO A 449 28.70 3.39 -6.85
CA PRO A 449 29.01 1.96 -6.90
C PRO A 449 30.34 1.63 -6.22
N GLY A 450 30.43 0.48 -5.56
CA GLY A 450 31.61 0.12 -4.76
C GLY A 450 31.68 0.68 -3.34
N ILE A 451 30.67 1.41 -2.88
CA ILE A 451 30.66 2.01 -1.54
C ILE A 451 29.39 1.61 -0.80
N THR A 452 29.53 0.97 0.35
CA THR A 452 28.42 0.76 1.28
C THR A 452 28.04 2.10 1.94
N PRO A 453 26.78 2.54 1.86
CA PRO A 453 26.34 3.77 2.53
C PRO A 453 26.29 3.55 4.05
N THR A 454 26.88 4.48 4.80
CA THR A 454 26.91 4.43 6.28
C THR A 454 26.79 5.83 6.87
N GLY A 455 26.35 5.92 8.12
CA GLY A 455 26.25 7.19 8.85
C GLY A 455 26.22 7.03 10.37
N TYR A 456 25.81 8.09 11.06
CA TYR A 456 25.61 8.15 12.51
C TYR A 456 24.19 8.64 12.82
N PHE A 457 23.75 8.42 14.06
CA PHE A 457 22.54 9.06 14.58
C PHE A 457 22.87 10.28 15.41
N ALA A 458 21.93 11.21 15.50
CA ALA A 458 21.86 12.22 16.53
C ALA A 458 20.59 11.98 17.38
N LEU A 459 20.63 12.30 18.67
CA LEU A 459 19.47 12.23 19.56
C LEU A 459 19.33 13.55 20.30
N ASN A 460 18.19 14.23 20.10
CA ASN A 460 17.92 15.58 20.60
C ASN A 460 19.03 16.58 20.22
N GLY A 461 19.53 16.46 18.98
CA GLY A 461 20.64 17.28 18.47
C GLY A 461 22.04 16.81 18.89
N GLU A 462 22.18 15.83 19.79
CA GLU A 462 23.49 15.29 20.19
C GLU A 462 23.94 14.13 19.29
N ASN A 463 25.11 14.24 18.66
CA ASN A 463 25.65 13.17 17.84
C ASN A 463 26.01 11.91 18.66
N ILE A 464 25.48 10.75 18.26
CA ILE A 464 25.69 9.43 18.87
C ILE A 464 26.73 8.64 18.07
N SER A 465 27.98 9.09 18.12
CA SER A 465 29.08 8.45 17.38
C SER A 465 29.94 7.50 18.20
N ARG A 466 30.06 7.69 19.52
CA ARG A 466 30.89 6.85 20.42
C ARG A 466 30.08 5.77 21.13
N SER A 467 30.73 4.68 21.52
CA SER A 467 30.10 3.55 22.23
C SER A 467 29.21 3.95 23.40
N THR A 468 29.68 4.87 24.26
CA THR A 468 28.95 5.32 25.45
C THR A 468 27.65 6.05 25.09
N ALA A 469 27.64 6.81 24.00
CA ALA A 469 26.44 7.46 23.50
C ALA A 469 25.47 6.43 22.88
N LYS A 470 25.99 5.46 22.11
CA LYS A 470 25.17 4.44 21.43
C LYS A 470 24.43 3.52 22.40
N GLU A 471 24.91 3.36 23.64
CA GLU A 471 24.18 2.63 24.69
C GLU A 471 22.78 3.22 24.96
N LYS A 472 22.55 4.51 24.68
CA LYS A 472 21.20 5.14 24.76
C LYS A 472 20.16 4.46 23.86
N LEU A 473 20.58 3.74 22.82
CA LEU A 473 19.69 3.06 21.86
C LEU A 473 19.27 1.65 22.30
N ARG A 474 19.79 1.13 23.43
CA ARG A 474 19.38 -0.19 23.96
C ARG A 474 18.08 -0.17 24.76
N THR A 475 17.48 1.01 24.94
CA THR A 475 16.27 1.13 25.75
C THR A 475 15.11 0.36 25.12
N LEU A 476 14.16 -0.06 25.95
CA LEU A 476 12.93 -0.70 25.48
C LEU A 476 12.15 0.21 24.53
N GLU A 477 12.20 1.52 24.76
CA GLU A 477 11.58 2.50 23.89
C GLU A 477 12.16 2.47 22.47
N TRP A 478 13.49 2.55 22.30
CA TRP A 478 14.09 2.49 20.98
C TRP A 478 13.89 1.14 20.32
N ALA A 479 14.05 0.04 21.07
CA ALA A 479 13.74 -1.29 20.55
C ALA A 479 12.29 -1.37 20.03
N TYR A 480 11.31 -0.90 20.81
CA TYR A 480 9.91 -0.88 20.41
C TYR A 480 9.68 -0.01 19.18
N ARG A 481 10.30 1.17 19.08
CA ARG A 481 10.14 2.08 17.93
C ARG A 481 10.62 1.45 16.63
N PHE A 482 11.79 0.84 16.62
CA PHE A 482 12.29 0.13 15.44
C PHE A 482 11.45 -1.09 15.11
N TRP A 483 11.02 -1.86 16.12
CA TRP A 483 10.10 -2.98 15.91
C TRP A 483 8.77 -2.52 15.30
N LEU A 484 8.18 -1.45 15.84
CA LEU A 484 6.93 -0.86 15.36
C LEU A 484 7.09 -0.33 13.94
N ALA A 485 8.18 0.39 13.65
CA ALA A 485 8.51 0.88 12.32
C ALA A 485 8.62 -0.25 11.30
N GLY A 486 9.19 -1.39 11.67
CA GLY A 486 9.27 -2.58 10.79
C GLY A 486 7.94 -3.23 10.44
N HIS A 487 6.81 -2.75 10.98
CA HIS A 487 5.46 -3.12 10.54
C HIS A 487 4.86 -2.13 9.52
N ASP A 488 5.50 -0.98 9.27
CA ASP A 488 5.07 -0.02 8.25
C ASP A 488 5.64 -0.40 6.87
N ASP A 489 4.76 -0.48 5.87
CA ASP A 489 5.11 -0.95 4.53
C ASP A 489 6.14 -0.06 3.81
N VAL A 490 6.23 1.22 4.16
CA VAL A 490 7.25 2.09 3.56
C VAL A 490 8.61 1.93 4.21
N VAL A 491 8.65 1.65 5.52
CA VAL A 491 9.91 1.24 6.17
C VAL A 491 10.39 -0.08 5.58
N ARG A 492 9.49 -1.06 5.39
CA ARG A 492 9.78 -2.34 4.74
C ARG A 492 10.26 -2.16 3.30
N ALA A 493 9.62 -1.29 2.51
CA ALA A 493 10.04 -0.99 1.16
C ALA A 493 11.44 -0.32 1.14
N ALA A 494 11.73 0.59 2.06
CA ALA A 494 13.04 1.21 2.20
C ALA A 494 14.13 0.19 2.55
N GLU A 495 13.86 -0.74 3.46
CA GLU A 495 14.76 -1.86 3.77
C GLU A 495 15.06 -2.71 2.53
N ILE A 496 14.03 -3.04 1.74
CA ILE A 496 14.16 -3.88 0.56
C ILE A 496 14.91 -3.14 -0.55
N ARG A 497 14.63 -1.85 -0.78
CA ARG A 497 15.39 -1.05 -1.74
C ARG A 497 16.86 -0.93 -1.34
N GLN A 498 17.16 -0.72 -0.07
CA GLN A 498 18.55 -0.73 0.40
C GLN A 498 19.21 -2.11 0.27
N ALA A 499 18.44 -3.18 0.49
CA ALA A 499 18.91 -4.54 0.27
C ALA A 499 19.22 -4.81 -1.21
N MET A 500 18.41 -4.32 -2.15
CA MET A 500 18.62 -4.42 -3.59
C MET A 500 19.87 -3.64 -4.03
N ASP A 501 20.03 -2.40 -3.55
CA ASP A 501 21.16 -1.53 -3.92
C ASP A 501 22.52 -2.11 -3.51
N ARG A 502 22.53 -3.11 -2.62
CA ARG A 502 23.72 -3.87 -2.24
C ARG A 502 24.41 -4.53 -3.43
N ILE A 503 23.67 -4.85 -4.49
CA ILE A 503 24.27 -5.43 -5.71
C ILE A 503 25.28 -4.47 -6.35
N HIS A 504 24.98 -3.16 -6.39
CA HIS A 504 25.85 -2.13 -6.96
C HIS A 504 27.12 -1.87 -6.11
N ILE A 505 27.23 -2.49 -4.95
CA ILE A 505 28.47 -2.44 -4.16
C ILE A 505 29.53 -3.30 -4.81
N PHE A 506 29.20 -4.46 -5.39
CA PHE A 506 30.21 -5.40 -5.89
C PHE A 506 30.03 -5.82 -7.35
N TYR A 507 28.81 -5.79 -7.90
CA TYR A 507 28.48 -6.46 -9.15
C TYR A 507 28.98 -5.72 -10.40
N ASP A 508 28.59 -4.45 -10.53
CA ASP A 508 28.96 -3.53 -11.63
C ASP A 508 30.06 -2.53 -11.21
N SER A 509 30.69 -2.77 -10.06
CA SER A 509 31.60 -1.81 -9.44
C SER A 509 33.04 -1.95 -9.96
N PRO A 510 33.67 -0.87 -10.44
CA PRO A 510 35.09 -0.90 -10.81
C PRO A 510 36.02 -1.07 -9.61
N ARG A 511 35.52 -0.89 -8.37
CA ARG A 511 36.31 -1.09 -7.13
C ARG A 511 36.48 -2.55 -6.76
N HIS A 512 35.60 -3.41 -7.28
CA HIS A 512 35.55 -4.83 -6.97
C HIS A 512 35.72 -5.62 -8.28
N SER A 513 36.89 -5.48 -8.91
CA SER A 513 37.22 -6.13 -10.17
C SER A 513 38.10 -7.37 -9.99
N ILE A 514 37.96 -8.34 -10.89
CA ILE A 514 38.80 -9.53 -11.03
C ILE A 514 39.59 -9.36 -12.32
N ASN A 515 40.92 -9.40 -12.27
CA ASN A 515 41.78 -9.22 -13.46
C ASN A 515 41.43 -7.98 -14.32
N GLY A 516 41.01 -6.88 -13.67
CA GLY A 516 40.63 -5.64 -14.34
C GLY A 516 39.20 -5.60 -14.94
N ARG A 517 38.39 -6.65 -14.73
CA ARG A 517 36.99 -6.73 -15.18
C ARG A 517 36.01 -6.75 -14.00
N PRO A 518 34.84 -6.12 -14.09
CA PRO A 518 33.83 -6.15 -13.03
C PRO A 518 33.26 -7.56 -12.83
N VAL A 519 32.63 -7.80 -11.69
CA VAL A 519 32.03 -9.11 -11.36
C VAL A 519 30.95 -9.52 -12.36
N CYS A 520 30.17 -8.55 -12.88
CA CYS A 520 29.12 -8.78 -13.87
C CYS A 520 29.60 -9.39 -15.19
N ASP A 521 30.90 -9.29 -15.53
CA ASP A 521 31.44 -9.96 -16.73
C ASP A 521 31.48 -11.49 -16.54
N TYR A 522 31.74 -11.93 -15.31
CA TYR A 522 31.97 -13.34 -14.99
C TYR A 522 30.66 -14.08 -14.69
N VAL A 523 29.75 -13.46 -13.95
CA VAL A 523 28.52 -14.10 -13.45
C VAL A 523 27.31 -13.31 -13.92
N THR A 524 26.42 -13.95 -14.68
CA THR A 524 25.25 -13.28 -15.30
C THR A 524 23.96 -14.09 -15.18
N SER A 525 24.00 -15.26 -14.55
CA SER A 525 22.80 -16.00 -14.16
C SER A 525 22.20 -15.44 -12.86
N GLU A 526 20.88 -15.47 -12.72
CA GLU A 526 20.19 -15.13 -11.47
C GLU A 526 20.70 -15.99 -10.29
N TYR A 527 20.92 -17.29 -10.55
CA TYR A 527 21.50 -18.21 -9.57
C TYR A 527 22.88 -17.75 -9.08
N GLY A 528 23.78 -17.45 -10.00
CA GLY A 528 25.11 -16.98 -9.65
C GLY A 528 25.06 -15.66 -8.87
N VAL A 529 24.28 -14.69 -9.35
CA VAL A 529 24.14 -13.40 -8.67
C VAL A 529 23.54 -13.54 -7.27
N ALA A 530 22.56 -14.42 -7.07
CA ALA A 530 22.01 -14.72 -5.74
C ALA A 530 23.06 -15.31 -4.79
N LEU A 531 23.92 -16.23 -5.27
CA LEU A 531 25.02 -16.78 -4.46
C LEU A 531 26.04 -15.71 -4.06
N LEU A 532 26.37 -14.80 -4.98
CA LEU A 532 27.28 -13.68 -4.71
C LEU A 532 26.68 -12.71 -3.70
N LEU A 533 25.42 -12.32 -3.88
CA LEU A 533 24.70 -11.42 -2.97
C LEU A 533 24.60 -12.02 -1.56
N ASP A 534 24.30 -13.32 -1.44
CA ASP A 534 24.23 -14.04 -0.17
C ASP A 534 25.57 -14.01 0.61
N GLN A 535 26.70 -14.26 -0.08
CA GLN A 535 28.01 -14.11 0.56
C GLN A 535 28.29 -12.64 0.88
N HIS A 536 27.91 -11.69 0.02
CA HIS A 536 28.13 -10.27 0.27
C HIS A 536 27.34 -9.76 1.48
N ILE A 537 26.13 -10.25 1.73
CA ILE A 537 25.34 -9.89 2.92
C ILE A 537 26.04 -10.39 4.18
N ASN A 538 26.49 -11.64 4.18
CA ASN A 538 27.15 -12.22 5.35
C ASN A 538 28.57 -11.68 5.57
N ARG A 539 29.33 -11.53 4.48
CA ARG A 539 30.78 -11.24 4.45
C ARG A 539 31.14 -10.39 3.21
N PRO A 540 30.80 -9.08 3.20
CA PRO A 540 30.95 -8.19 2.03
C PRO A 540 32.32 -8.25 1.34
N GLY A 541 33.40 -8.24 2.13
CA GLY A 541 34.78 -8.19 1.61
C GLY A 541 35.31 -9.50 1.01
N HIS A 542 34.53 -10.59 1.03
CA HIS A 542 34.99 -11.90 0.55
C HIS A 542 34.69 -12.14 -0.94
N VAL A 543 33.57 -11.60 -1.45
CA VAL A 543 33.07 -11.94 -2.80
C VAL A 543 34.12 -11.82 -3.91
N PRO A 544 34.84 -10.70 -4.07
CA PRO A 544 35.79 -10.57 -5.18
C PRO A 544 36.95 -11.56 -5.09
N LYS A 545 37.42 -11.86 -3.87
CA LYS A 545 38.54 -12.78 -3.65
C LYS A 545 38.12 -14.23 -3.88
N THR A 546 36.96 -14.62 -3.36
CA THR A 546 36.42 -15.97 -3.53
C THR A 546 36.11 -16.22 -5.01
N LEU A 547 35.49 -15.26 -5.71
CA LEU A 547 35.21 -15.40 -7.13
C LEU A 547 36.50 -15.41 -7.98
N ALA A 548 37.49 -14.58 -7.67
CA ALA A 548 38.77 -14.62 -8.38
C ALA A 548 39.47 -16.00 -8.29
N ALA A 549 39.44 -16.62 -7.11
CA ALA A 549 39.99 -17.96 -6.90
C ALA A 549 39.18 -19.02 -7.68
N ALA A 550 37.85 -18.93 -7.66
CA ALA A 550 36.97 -19.83 -8.41
C ALA A 550 37.21 -19.74 -9.93
N VAL A 551 37.34 -18.53 -10.46
CA VAL A 551 37.67 -18.29 -11.88
C VAL A 551 39.02 -18.92 -12.22
N ALA A 552 40.02 -18.77 -11.36
CA ALA A 552 41.34 -19.37 -11.59
C ALA A 552 41.29 -20.90 -11.60
N GLN A 553 40.54 -21.53 -10.69
CA GLN A 553 40.40 -22.99 -10.58
C GLN A 553 39.61 -23.59 -11.74
N ALA A 554 38.57 -22.90 -12.23
CA ALA A 554 37.76 -23.35 -13.36
C ALA A 554 38.44 -23.19 -14.75
N GLY A 555 39.73 -22.81 -14.80
CA GLY A 555 40.48 -22.64 -16.04
C GLY A 555 40.42 -21.24 -16.65
N GLY A 556 40.42 -20.20 -15.80
CA GLY A 556 40.14 -18.77 -16.07
C GLY A 556 40.98 -17.99 -17.10
N GLY A 557 41.59 -18.65 -18.08
CA GLY A 557 42.22 -18.01 -19.24
C GLY A 557 41.26 -17.64 -20.37
N LYS A 558 40.02 -18.17 -20.36
CA LYS A 558 38.99 -17.89 -21.37
C LYS A 558 38.27 -16.58 -21.05
N ASP A 559 38.15 -15.68 -22.04
CA ASP A 559 37.40 -14.42 -21.89
C ASP A 559 35.94 -14.72 -21.48
N PRO A 560 35.44 -14.16 -20.34
CA PRO A 560 34.06 -14.34 -19.90
C PRO A 560 33.01 -14.00 -20.95
N ALA A 561 33.29 -13.11 -21.89
CA ALA A 561 32.39 -12.81 -23.01
C ALA A 561 32.09 -14.03 -23.91
N SER A 562 32.96 -15.05 -23.89
CA SER A 562 32.82 -16.29 -24.67
C SER A 562 32.31 -17.49 -23.87
N TRP A 563 31.93 -17.27 -22.61
CA TRP A 563 31.46 -18.33 -21.71
C TRP A 563 30.06 -18.81 -22.08
N THR A 564 29.87 -20.13 -21.93
CA THR A 564 28.60 -20.83 -22.03
C THR A 564 27.98 -21.02 -20.63
N ASP A 565 26.73 -21.50 -20.56
CA ASP A 565 26.11 -21.96 -19.30
C ASP A 565 27.04 -22.90 -18.50
N GLY A 566 27.73 -23.82 -19.19
CA GLY A 566 28.61 -24.79 -18.56
C GLY A 566 29.91 -24.18 -18.04
N ASP A 567 30.39 -23.08 -18.64
CA ASP A 567 31.57 -22.37 -18.16
C ASP A 567 31.26 -21.61 -16.87
N GLU A 568 30.15 -20.87 -16.81
CA GLU A 568 29.70 -20.18 -15.60
C GLU A 568 29.38 -21.17 -14.48
N ARG A 569 28.71 -22.30 -14.79
CA ARG A 569 28.41 -23.34 -13.79
C ARG A 569 29.65 -23.89 -13.11
N ARG A 570 30.72 -24.22 -13.87
CA ARG A 570 31.97 -24.69 -13.28
C ARG A 570 32.59 -23.66 -12.32
N VAL A 571 32.53 -22.38 -12.67
CA VAL A 571 33.00 -21.31 -11.77
C VAL A 571 32.13 -21.23 -10.51
N LEU A 572 30.81 -21.37 -10.63
CA LEU A 572 29.91 -21.35 -9.48
C LEU A 572 30.11 -22.57 -8.57
N ASP A 573 30.41 -23.74 -9.12
CA ASP A 573 30.72 -24.95 -8.33
C ASP A 573 31.98 -24.73 -7.49
N GLU A 574 33.07 -24.25 -8.09
CA GLU A 574 34.30 -23.86 -7.36
C GLU A 574 34.04 -22.73 -6.35
N TYR A 575 33.19 -21.76 -6.72
CA TYR A 575 32.82 -20.66 -5.83
C TYR A 575 32.10 -21.16 -4.58
N ILE A 576 31.17 -22.13 -4.72
CA ILE A 576 30.42 -22.74 -3.62
C ILE A 576 31.35 -23.50 -2.66
N ASP A 577 32.29 -24.27 -3.19
CA ASP A 577 33.31 -24.95 -2.39
C ASP A 577 34.18 -23.94 -1.63
N LEU A 578 34.76 -22.97 -2.35
CA LEU A 578 35.66 -21.97 -1.76
C LEU A 578 34.97 -21.08 -0.72
N ARG A 579 33.72 -20.69 -0.94
CA ARG A 579 32.97 -19.89 0.06
C ARG A 579 32.70 -20.68 1.35
N SER A 580 32.59 -22.02 1.28
CA SER A 580 32.39 -22.88 2.46
C SER A 580 33.55 -22.82 3.44
N HIS A 581 34.76 -22.55 2.93
CA HIS A 581 35.99 -22.41 3.71
C HIS A 581 36.25 -20.99 4.20
N THR A 582 35.34 -20.05 3.93
CA THR A 582 35.42 -18.69 4.46
C THR A 582 34.82 -18.59 5.87
N SER A 583 34.85 -17.39 6.45
CA SER A 583 34.20 -17.13 7.75
C SER A 583 32.67 -17.06 7.66
N MET A 584 32.07 -17.39 6.51
CA MET A 584 30.62 -17.33 6.28
C MET A 584 29.88 -18.40 7.08
N THR A 585 28.81 -18.00 7.77
CA THR A 585 27.99 -18.91 8.58
C THR A 585 27.13 -19.81 7.70
N ASP A 586 27.12 -21.13 7.96
CA ASP A 586 26.27 -22.13 7.30
C ASP A 586 26.30 -22.06 5.75
N SER A 587 27.46 -21.78 5.17
CA SER A 587 27.61 -21.49 3.73
C SER A 587 26.94 -22.52 2.81
N ASP A 588 27.16 -23.82 3.03
CA ASP A 588 26.62 -24.87 2.17
C ASP A 588 25.09 -24.96 2.26
N LYS A 589 24.53 -24.86 3.47
CA LYS A 589 23.07 -24.87 3.67
C LYS A 589 22.41 -23.66 3.01
N ARG A 590 23.09 -22.50 3.05
CA ARG A 590 22.61 -21.26 2.42
C ARG A 590 22.65 -21.35 0.90
N ALA A 591 23.72 -21.92 0.34
CA ALA A 591 23.82 -22.20 -1.09
C ALA A 591 22.74 -23.19 -1.55
N GLN A 592 22.49 -24.26 -0.78
CA GLN A 592 21.45 -25.24 -1.09
C GLN A 592 20.05 -24.62 -1.15
N LYS A 593 19.70 -23.71 -0.24
CA LYS A 593 18.41 -23.00 -0.29
C LYS A 593 18.25 -22.19 -1.58
N ILE A 594 19.33 -21.54 -2.03
CA ILE A 594 19.32 -20.80 -3.29
C ILE A 594 19.20 -21.76 -4.49
N ALA A 595 19.84 -22.94 -4.44
CA ALA A 595 19.69 -23.96 -5.47
C ALA A 595 18.24 -24.48 -5.57
N ASN A 596 17.53 -24.65 -4.44
CA ASN A 596 16.12 -25.02 -4.44
C ASN A 596 15.24 -23.97 -5.16
N ALA A 597 15.64 -22.69 -5.15
CA ALA A 597 14.93 -21.64 -5.89
C ALA A 597 15.09 -21.79 -7.42
N VAL A 598 16.15 -22.45 -7.89
CA VAL A 598 16.29 -22.86 -9.31
C VAL A 598 15.35 -24.02 -9.61
N GLU A 599 15.35 -25.05 -8.76
CA GLU A 599 14.50 -26.25 -8.95
C GLU A 599 13.00 -25.90 -8.96
N THR A 600 12.60 -24.90 -8.18
CA THR A 600 11.21 -24.42 -8.10
C THR A 600 10.87 -23.35 -9.15
N GLY A 601 11.83 -22.97 -10.00
CA GLY A 601 11.62 -22.01 -11.09
C GLY A 601 11.47 -20.54 -10.64
N ILE A 602 11.90 -20.20 -9.43
CA ILE A 602 11.91 -18.81 -8.92
C ILE A 602 13.03 -18.02 -9.60
N ILE A 603 14.20 -18.63 -9.77
CA ILE A 603 15.37 -18.05 -10.44
C ILE A 603 15.93 -19.00 -11.50
N SER A 604 16.61 -18.46 -12.49
CA SER A 604 17.24 -19.20 -13.59
C SER A 604 18.76 -19.33 -13.40
N ASP A 605 19.28 -20.53 -13.68
CA ASP A 605 20.71 -20.83 -13.71
C ASP A 605 21.36 -20.61 -15.09
N LYS A 606 20.62 -20.02 -16.04
CA LYS A 606 21.10 -19.74 -17.39
C LYS A 606 21.96 -18.49 -17.45
N ARG A 607 23.06 -18.55 -18.21
CA ARG A 607 23.92 -17.38 -18.42
C ARG A 607 23.11 -16.27 -19.10
N GLY A 608 23.23 -15.05 -18.59
CA GLY A 608 22.48 -13.89 -19.07
C GLY A 608 21.02 -13.80 -18.60
N SER A 609 20.58 -14.68 -17.68
CA SER A 609 19.22 -14.59 -17.13
C SER A 609 19.02 -13.42 -16.17
N PHE A 610 20.09 -12.92 -15.56
CA PHE A 610 20.01 -11.74 -14.69
C PHE A 610 19.93 -10.46 -15.51
N VAL A 611 18.87 -9.69 -15.29
CA VAL A 611 18.65 -8.38 -15.91
C VAL A 611 18.53 -7.33 -14.80
N VAL A 612 19.43 -6.35 -14.82
CA VAL A 612 19.45 -5.23 -13.85
C VAL A 612 18.25 -4.32 -14.07
#